data_AF-A0A927QIJ6-F1
#
_entry.id   AF-A0A927QIJ6-F1
#
_cell.length_a   1.000
_cell.length_b   1.000
_cell.length_c   1.000
_cell.angle_alpha   90.00
_cell.angle_beta   90.00
_cell.angle_gamma   90.00
#
_symmetry.space_group_name_H-M   'P 1'
#
loop_
_entity.id
_entity.type
_entity.pdbx_description
1 polymer ?
#
loop_
_entity_poly.entity_id
_entity_poly.type
_entity_poly.pdbx_seq_one_letter_code
_entity_poly.pdbx_strand_id
1 'polypeptide(L)'
;MEPTVLCEVLRKLADCESMTVAELRNTRRFFKEYDLPSGLCKEALERLTVMRRDDMTKIQRLEFTGLQRLYGFLDGNVFHVVWWDPKHEVYPPSGR
;
A
#
# COMPACT_ATOMS: atom_id res chain seq x y z
N MET A 1 8.10 3.10 14.57
CA MET A 1 8.67 2.01 13.75
C MET A 1 10.08 1.79 14.24
N GLU A 2 10.49 0.55 14.52
CA GLU A 2 11.86 0.24 14.95
C GLU A 2 12.87 0.50 13.81
N PRO A 3 14.12 0.92 14.10
CA PRO A 3 15.11 1.23 13.06
C PRO A 3 15.41 0.06 12.10
N THR A 4 15.39 -1.17 12.61
CA THR A 4 15.61 -2.38 11.80
C THR A 4 14.49 -2.58 10.78
N VAL A 5 13.25 -2.36 11.19
CA VAL A 5 12.07 -2.42 10.31
C VAL A 5 12.15 -1.32 9.25
N LEU A 6 12.56 -0.11 9.62
CA LEU A 6 12.74 0.97 8.65
C LEU A 6 13.79 0.60 7.59
N CYS A 7 14.94 0.05 8.00
CA CYS A 7 15.96 -0.42 7.07
C CYS A 7 15.44 -1.53 6.13
N GLU A 8 14.64 -2.47 6.64
CA GLU A 8 13.99 -3.49 5.79
C GLU A 8 13.03 -2.87 4.77
N VAL A 9 12.22 -1.90 5.22
CA VAL A 9 11.28 -1.19 4.34
C VAL A 9 12.02 -0.46 3.24
N LEU A 10 13.06 0.30 3.58
CA LEU A 10 13.85 1.08 2.62
C LEU A 10 14.57 0.17 1.61
N ARG A 11 15.14 -0.96 2.04
CA ARG A 11 15.77 -1.93 1.11
C ARG A 11 14.77 -2.48 0.11
N LYS A 12 13.59 -2.89 0.57
CA LYS A 12 12.53 -3.39 -0.32
C LYS A 12 12.01 -2.32 -1.28
N LEU A 13 11.91 -1.06 -0.84
CA LEU A 13 11.55 0.03 -1.73
C LEU A 13 12.63 0.25 -2.81
N ALA A 14 13.91 0.21 -2.44
CA ALA A 14 15.00 0.27 -3.41
C ALA A 14 14.97 -0.90 -4.42
N ASP A 15 14.63 -2.11 -3.97
CA ASP A 15 14.44 -3.25 -4.89
C ASP A 15 13.29 -2.99 -5.88
N CYS A 16 12.18 -2.38 -5.42
CA CYS A 16 11.05 -2.02 -6.29
C CYS A 16 11.44 -0.97 -7.34
N GLU A 17 12.28 -0.01 -6.97
CA GLU A 17 12.77 1.05 -7.87
C GLU A 17 13.63 0.48 -9.02
N SER A 18 14.18 -0.73 -8.87
CA SER A 18 14.90 -1.43 -9.94
C SER A 18 13.98 -2.11 -10.97
N MET A 19 12.67 -2.17 -10.70
CA MET A 19 11.69 -2.87 -11.51
C MET A 19 10.78 -1.89 -12.26
N THR A 20 10.32 -2.31 -13.44
CA THR A 20 9.18 -1.67 -14.11
C THR A 20 7.88 -1.98 -13.37
N VAL A 21 6.86 -1.15 -13.56
CA VAL A 21 5.52 -1.40 -13.02
C VAL A 21 4.95 -2.74 -13.53
N ALA A 22 5.25 -3.12 -14.77
CA ALA A 22 4.80 -4.39 -15.34
C ALA A 22 5.40 -5.59 -14.60
N GLU A 23 6.69 -5.52 -14.26
CA GLU A 23 7.36 -6.55 -13.45
C GLU A 23 6.79 -6.58 -12.02
N LEU A 24 6.53 -5.43 -11.41
CA LEU A 24 5.86 -5.37 -10.10
C LEU A 24 4.49 -6.06 -10.15
N ARG A 25 3.66 -5.80 -11.16
CA ARG A 25 2.36 -6.48 -11.32
C ARG A 25 2.47 -8.01 -11.45
N ASN A 26 3.58 -8.50 -11.97
CA ASN A 26 3.84 -9.94 -12.04
C ASN A 26 4.19 -10.57 -10.68
N THR A 27 4.58 -9.77 -9.69
CA THR A 27 4.81 -10.22 -8.31
C THR A 27 3.50 -10.35 -7.52
N ARG A 28 2.59 -11.23 -7.96
CA ARG A 28 1.17 -11.33 -7.50
C ARG A 28 0.95 -11.33 -5.98
N ARG A 29 1.91 -11.84 -5.20
CA ARG A 29 1.84 -11.82 -3.74
C ARG A 29 2.33 -10.50 -3.14
N PHE A 30 3.37 -9.91 -3.71
CA PHE A 30 4.05 -8.72 -3.21
C PHE A 30 3.33 -7.42 -3.59
N PHE A 31 2.95 -7.27 -4.85
CA PHE A 31 2.20 -6.12 -5.35
C PHE A 31 0.74 -6.52 -5.64
N LYS A 32 -0.20 -5.75 -5.10
CA LYS A 32 -1.63 -5.91 -5.38
C LYS A 32 -2.27 -4.56 -5.60
N GLU A 33 -3.34 -4.55 -6.38
CA GLU A 33 -4.18 -3.38 -6.61
C GLU A 33 -5.59 -3.73 -6.11
N TYR A 34 -6.22 -2.82 -5.39
CA TYR A 34 -7.57 -2.95 -4.87
C TYR A 34 -8.42 -1.81 -5.38
N ASP A 35 -9.66 -2.10 -5.76
CA ASP A 35 -10.63 -1.09 -6.16
C ASP A 35 -11.18 -0.36 -4.91
N LEU A 36 -11.23 0.96 -4.99
CA LEU A 36 -11.78 1.84 -3.96
C LEU A 36 -13.23 2.24 -4.29
N PRO A 37 -14.05 2.60 -3.28
CA PRO A 37 -13.73 2.74 -1.84
C PRO A 37 -13.79 1.42 -1.05
N SER A 38 -14.02 0.30 -1.72
CA SER A 38 -14.26 -1.00 -1.08
C SER A 38 -13.08 -1.48 -0.22
N GLY A 39 -13.39 -2.03 0.96
CA GLY A 39 -12.42 -2.72 1.81
C GLY A 39 -11.55 -1.84 2.73
N LEU A 40 -11.44 -0.53 2.46
CA LEU A 40 -10.82 0.38 3.42
C LEU A 40 -11.70 0.55 4.67
N CYS A 41 -11.07 0.69 5.82
CA CYS A 41 -11.77 1.06 7.04
C CYS A 41 -12.31 2.50 6.96
N LYS A 42 -13.34 2.80 7.77
CA LYS A 42 -14.02 4.10 7.75
C LYS A 42 -13.05 5.26 7.97
N GLU A 43 -12.14 5.13 8.93
CA GLU A 43 -11.14 6.15 9.26
C GLU A 43 -10.19 6.42 8.07
N ALA A 44 -9.78 5.37 7.35
CA ALA A 44 -8.95 5.53 6.16
C ALA A 44 -9.68 6.28 5.03
N LEU A 45 -10.97 5.98 4.82
CA LEU A 45 -11.80 6.70 3.85
C LEU A 45 -11.97 8.18 4.22
N GLU A 46 -12.29 8.47 5.48
CA GLU A 46 -12.41 9.85 5.99
C GLU A 46 -11.09 10.63 5.79
N ARG A 47 -9.95 9.97 6.05
CA ARG A 47 -8.63 10.58 5.82
C ARG A 47 -8.38 10.89 4.35
N LEU A 48 -8.81 10.04 3.41
CA LEU A 48 -8.70 10.34 1.97
C LEU A 48 -9.51 11.57 1.58
N THR A 49 -10.72 11.75 2.12
CA THR A 49 -11.52 12.96 1.88
C THR A 49 -10.80 14.21 2.40
N VAL A 50 -10.24 14.16 3.62
CA VAL A 50 -9.46 15.29 4.18
C VAL A 50 -8.25 15.61 3.30
N MET A 51 -7.61 14.59 2.73
CA MET A 51 -6.47 14.74 1.82
C MET A 51 -6.88 15.11 0.38
N ARG A 52 -8.18 15.22 0.06
CA ARG A 52 -8.70 15.42 -1.30
C ARG A 52 -8.19 14.36 -2.28
N ARG A 53 -8.36 13.10 -1.87
CA ARG A 53 -7.98 11.88 -2.61
C ARG A 53 -9.14 10.87 -2.63
N ASP A 54 -10.34 11.30 -2.26
CA ASP A 54 -11.56 10.50 -2.24
C ASP A 54 -12.13 10.19 -3.64
N ASP A 55 -11.57 10.82 -4.68
CA ASP A 55 -11.82 10.55 -6.09
C ASP A 55 -10.98 9.39 -6.67
N MET A 56 -9.99 8.90 -5.92
CA MET A 56 -9.15 7.79 -6.35
C MET A 56 -9.93 6.48 -6.43
N THR A 57 -9.80 5.77 -7.55
CA THR A 57 -10.55 4.53 -7.82
C THR A 57 -9.78 3.25 -7.48
N LYS A 58 -8.46 3.34 -7.26
CA LYS A 58 -7.61 2.21 -6.92
C LYS A 58 -6.57 2.58 -5.90
N ILE A 59 -6.16 1.60 -5.09
CA ILE A 59 -5.02 1.70 -4.19
C ILE A 59 -4.11 0.49 -4.37
N GLN A 60 -2.81 0.72 -4.32
CA GLN A 60 -1.78 -0.31 -4.45
C GLN A 60 -1.22 -0.68 -3.08
N ARG A 61 -0.85 -1.96 -2.95
CA ARG A 61 -0.30 -2.53 -1.72
C ARG A 61 1.01 -3.28 -2.01
N LEU A 62 2.05 -2.91 -1.27
CA LEU A 62 3.31 -3.65 -1.18
C LEU A 62 3.34 -4.47 0.12
N GLU A 63 3.64 -5.77 0.02
CA GLU A 63 3.76 -6.68 1.18
C GLU A 63 5.20 -6.70 1.72
N PHE A 64 5.34 -6.49 3.02
CA PHE A 64 6.61 -6.55 3.73
C PHE A 64 6.70 -7.83 4.57
N THR A 65 7.58 -7.85 5.56
CA THR A 65 7.80 -9.04 6.39
C THR A 65 6.56 -9.31 7.25
N GLY A 66 6.07 -10.55 7.24
CA GLY A 66 4.90 -10.96 8.03
C GLY A 66 3.60 -10.31 7.56
N LEU A 67 2.93 -9.56 8.44
CA LEU A 67 1.65 -8.90 8.18
C LEU A 67 1.81 -7.46 7.68
N GLN A 68 3.03 -6.97 7.57
CA GLN A 68 3.31 -5.58 7.28
C GLN A 68 3.00 -5.23 5.84
N ARG A 69 2.35 -4.09 5.64
CA ARG A 69 1.94 -3.61 4.31
C ARG A 69 2.15 -2.13 4.19
N LEU A 70 2.52 -1.69 2.99
CA LEU A 70 2.52 -0.28 2.61
C LEU A 70 1.41 -0.08 1.60
N TYR A 71 0.55 0.90 1.86
CA TYR A 71 -0.52 1.31 0.94
C TYR A 71 -0.18 2.66 0.34
N GLY A 72 -0.48 2.79 -0.95
CA GLY A 72 -0.21 4.01 -1.70
C GLY A 72 -0.90 4.05 -3.04
N PHE A 73 -0.80 5.20 -3.70
CA PHE A 73 -1.33 5.41 -5.05
C PHE A 73 -0.20 5.37 -6.06
N LEU A 74 -0.38 4.58 -7.11
CA LEU A 74 0.53 4.56 -8.24
C LEU A 74 0.04 5.54 -9.31
N ASP A 75 0.77 6.63 -9.50
CA ASP A 75 0.57 7.59 -10.60
C ASP A 75 1.71 7.46 -11.61
N GLY A 76 1.39 6.98 -12.80
CA GLY A 76 2.41 6.55 -13.78
C GLY A 76 3.31 5.46 -13.20
N ASN A 77 4.57 5.82 -12.90
CA ASN A 77 5.58 4.94 -12.28
C ASN A 77 5.97 5.40 -10.86
N VAL A 78 5.29 6.38 -10.28
CA VAL A 78 5.58 6.90 -8.95
C VAL A 78 4.59 6.33 -7.94
N PHE A 79 5.09 5.62 -6.92
CA PHE A 79 4.27 5.10 -5.82
C PHE A 79 4.22 6.12 -4.68
N HIS A 80 3.10 6.82 -4.56
CA HIS A 80 2.83 7.78 -3.49
C HIS A 80 2.35 7.05 -2.23
N VAL A 81 3.24 6.90 -1.26
CA VAL A 81 2.95 6.26 0.03
C VAL A 81 1.91 7.04 0.82
N VAL A 82 0.88 6.36 1.34
CA VAL A 82 -0.18 6.97 2.16
C VAL A 82 -0.25 6.38 3.57
N TRP A 83 -0.07 5.06 3.70
CA TRP A 83 -0.08 4.38 4.99
C TRP A 83 1.00 3.30 5.11
N TRP A 84 1.59 3.24 6.29
CA TRP A 84 2.25 2.06 6.82
C TRP A 84 1.26 1.29 7.68
N ASP A 85 0.91 0.06 7.31
CA ASP A 85 -0.10 -0.77 7.96
C ASP A 85 0.50 -2.10 8.45
N PRO A 86 1.18 -2.11 9.61
CA PRO A 86 1.80 -3.31 10.16
C PRO A 86 0.79 -4.30 10.73
N LYS A 87 -0.45 -3.86 10.98
CA LYS A 87 -1.47 -4.60 11.74
C LYS A 87 -2.74 -4.95 10.95
N HIS A 88 -2.80 -4.58 9.66
CA HIS A 88 -3.97 -4.79 8.82
C HIS A 88 -5.19 -3.98 9.27
N GLU A 89 -4.97 -2.74 9.72
CA GLU A 89 -6.02 -1.84 10.23
C GLU A 89 -6.62 -0.96 9.13
N VAL A 90 -5.86 -0.68 8.05
CA VAL A 90 -6.28 0.20 6.95
C VAL A 90 -7.22 -0.51 5.98
N TYR A 91 -6.87 -1.73 5.59
CA TYR A 91 -7.70 -2.62 4.78
C TYR A 91 -7.94 -3.89 5.60
N PRO A 92 -8.84 -3.88 6.59
CA PRO A 92 -9.02 -5.04 7.46
C PRO A 92 -9.45 -6.27 6.67
N PRO A 93 -9.07 -7.48 7.12
CA PRO A 93 -9.60 -8.69 6.52
C PRO A 93 -11.12 -8.64 6.69
N SER A 94 -11.86 -8.91 5.63
CA SER A 94 -13.32 -8.94 5.68
C SER A 94 -13.73 -9.87 6.82
N GLY A 95 -14.34 -9.32 7.86
CA GLY A 95 -15.04 -10.12 8.85
C GLY A 95 -16.08 -10.93 8.09
N ARG A 96 -16.00 -12.26 8.19
CA ARG A 96 -17.18 -13.08 7.90
C ARG A 96 -18.25 -12.80 8.96
#